data_AF-A0A150L5H2-F1
#
_entry.id   AF-A0A150L5H2-F1
#
_cell.length_a   1.000
_cell.length_b   1.000
_cell.length_c   1.000
_cell.angle_alpha   90.00
_cell.angle_beta   90.00
_cell.angle_gamma   90.00
#
_symmetry.space_group_name_H-M   'P 1'
#
loop_
_entity.id
_entity.type
_entity.pdbx_description
1 polymer ?
#
loop_
_entity_poly.entity_id
_entity_poly.type
_entity_poly.pdbx_seq_one_letter_code
_entity_poly.pdbx_strand_id
1 'polypeptide(L)'
;MDVTGDAINYREKAYALLQADADKIVKLIQVQMDNLTMPQCPLYEEVLDTQMFGLSREIDFAVRLGLVNEKEGKALLDRLERELSALHEAVTKKRVR
;
A
#
# COMPACT_ATOMS: atom_id res chain seq x y z
N MET A 1 -17.17 -27.03 -29.65
CA MET A 1 -17.54 -26.21 -28.49
C MET A 1 -16.50 -25.12 -28.38
N ASP A 2 -17.00 -23.91 -28.44
CA ASP A 2 -16.27 -22.64 -28.55
C ASP A 2 -15.33 -22.42 -27.36
N VAL A 3 -14.08 -22.00 -27.63
CA VAL A 3 -13.11 -21.57 -26.61
C VAL A 3 -12.59 -20.21 -27.05
N THR A 4 -13.48 -19.22 -27.06
CA THR A 4 -13.11 -17.81 -27.27
C THR A 4 -13.66 -16.97 -26.12
N GLY A 5 -12.80 -16.11 -25.55
CA GLY A 5 -13.19 -15.10 -24.56
C GLY A 5 -12.14 -14.92 -23.46
N ASP A 6 -11.09 -14.16 -23.75
CA ASP A 6 -10.07 -13.62 -22.83
C ASP A 6 -9.57 -14.55 -21.72
N ALA A 7 -8.38 -15.12 -21.91
CA ALA A 7 -7.60 -15.60 -20.78
C ALA A 7 -7.25 -14.40 -19.89
N ILE A 8 -8.13 -14.07 -18.95
CA ILE A 8 -7.89 -13.03 -17.93
C ILE A 8 -6.57 -13.40 -17.27
N ASN A 9 -5.56 -12.56 -17.46
CA ASN A 9 -4.28 -12.73 -16.79
C ASN A 9 -4.47 -12.37 -15.31
N TYR A 10 -4.94 -13.35 -14.52
CA TYR A 10 -5.22 -13.18 -13.10
C TYR A 10 -3.99 -12.73 -12.31
N ARG A 11 -2.77 -13.01 -12.80
CA ARG A 11 -1.51 -12.55 -12.23
C ARG A 11 -1.38 -11.03 -12.34
N GLU A 12 -1.53 -10.49 -13.57
CA GLU A 12 -1.48 -9.05 -13.82
C GLU A 12 -2.61 -8.33 -13.07
N LYS A 13 -3.82 -8.90 -13.07
CA LYS A 13 -4.96 -8.32 -12.36
C LYS A 13 -4.73 -8.30 -10.84
N ALA A 14 -4.21 -9.37 -10.25
CA ALA A 14 -3.90 -9.42 -8.82
C ALA A 14 -2.82 -8.40 -8.45
N TYR A 15 -1.74 -8.33 -9.23
CA TYR A 15 -0.68 -7.36 -9.01
C TYR A 15 -1.20 -5.91 -9.12
N ALA A 16 -2.01 -5.61 -10.13
CA ALA A 16 -2.61 -4.29 -10.32
C ALA A 16 -3.55 -3.90 -9.17
N LEU A 17 -4.31 -4.85 -8.61
CA LEU A 17 -5.16 -4.61 -7.44
C LEU A 17 -4.31 -4.28 -6.20
N LEU A 18 -3.30 -5.09 -5.89
CA LEU A 18 -2.39 -4.85 -4.75
C LEU A 18 -1.68 -3.49 -4.90
N GLN A 19 -1.28 -3.12 -6.11
CA GLN A 19 -0.69 -1.82 -6.39
C GLN A 19 -1.67 -0.68 -6.14
N ALA A 20 -2.93 -0.82 -6.59
CA ALA A 20 -3.97 0.18 -6.37
C ALA A 20 -4.30 0.32 -4.88
N ASP A 21 -4.29 -0.78 -4.11
CA ASP A 21 -4.53 -0.75 -2.67
C ASP A 21 -3.38 -0.10 -1.91
N ALA A 22 -2.13 -0.36 -2.31
CA ALA A 22 -0.96 0.38 -1.81
C ALA A 22 -1.07 1.89 -2.09
N ASP A 23 -1.45 2.29 -3.31
CA ASP A 23 -1.59 3.71 -3.67
C ASP A 23 -2.75 4.40 -2.90
N LYS A 24 -3.82 3.66 -2.57
CA LYS A 24 -4.89 4.18 -1.70
C LYS A 24 -4.39 4.49 -0.29
N ILE A 25 -3.53 3.64 0.27
CA ILE A 25 -2.91 3.87 1.58
C ILE A 25 -2.11 5.17 1.53
N VAL A 26 -1.25 5.36 0.53
CA VAL A 26 -0.47 6.60 0.33
C VAL A 26 -1.39 7.82 0.24
N LYS A 27 -2.46 7.72 -0.55
CA LYS A 27 -3.40 8.84 -0.76
C LYS A 27 -4.17 9.19 0.52
N LEU A 28 -4.62 8.20 1.29
CA LEU A 28 -5.27 8.42 2.59
C LEU A 28 -4.39 9.32 3.47
N ILE A 29 -3.10 9.05 3.46
CA ILE A 29 -2.11 9.69 4.33
C ILE A 29 -1.78 11.08 3.84
N GLN A 30 -1.61 11.25 2.53
CA GLN A 30 -1.44 12.55 1.92
C GLN A 30 -2.62 13.48 2.27
N VAL A 31 -3.86 13.01 2.09
CA VAL A 31 -5.07 13.76 2.45
C VAL A 31 -5.10 14.08 3.94
N GLN A 32 -4.72 13.14 4.80
CA GLN A 32 -4.68 13.37 6.24
C GLN A 32 -3.63 14.41 6.62
N MET A 33 -2.44 14.36 6.03
CA MET A 33 -1.36 15.33 6.29
C MET A 33 -1.69 16.73 5.79
N ASP A 34 -2.39 16.86 4.66
CA ASP A 34 -2.78 18.15 4.10
C ASP A 34 -3.91 18.81 4.90
N ASN A 35 -4.77 18.01 5.56
CA ASN A 35 -5.97 18.51 6.24
C ASN A 35 -5.91 18.50 7.77
N LEU A 36 -4.96 17.79 8.39
CA LEU A 36 -4.86 17.70 9.85
C LEU A 36 -3.73 18.57 10.40
N THR A 37 -4.07 19.39 11.39
CA THR A 37 -3.13 20.23 12.11
C THR A 37 -2.23 19.45 13.08
N MET A 38 -2.41 18.13 13.25
CA MET A 38 -1.64 17.29 14.20
C MET A 38 -1.28 15.89 13.65
N PRO A 39 -0.22 15.79 12.83
CA PRO A 39 0.24 14.54 12.24
C PRO A 39 1.02 13.61 13.18
N GLN A 40 1.20 13.98 14.45
CA GLN A 40 1.94 13.20 15.47
C GLN A 40 1.00 12.60 16.53
N CYS A 41 -0.30 12.48 16.24
CA CYS A 41 -1.20 11.77 17.15
C CYS A 41 -0.87 10.27 17.10
N PRO A 42 -0.66 9.57 18.24
CA PRO A 42 -0.38 8.13 18.29
C PRO A 42 -1.40 7.30 17.51
N LEU A 43 -2.64 7.78 17.41
CA LEU A 43 -3.71 7.16 16.65
C LEU A 43 -3.40 7.04 15.14
N TYR A 44 -2.61 7.96 14.56
CA TYR A 44 -2.25 7.86 13.14
C TYR A 44 -1.29 6.71 12.89
N GLU A 45 -0.25 6.56 13.72
CA GLU A 45 0.71 5.46 13.60
C GLU A 45 -0.02 4.10 13.71
N GLU A 46 -0.96 3.97 14.64
CA GLU A 46 -1.78 2.75 14.80
C GLU A 46 -2.65 2.44 13.56
N VAL A 47 -3.25 3.47 12.95
CA VAL A 47 -4.04 3.30 11.71
C VAL A 47 -3.14 2.89 10.55
N LEU A 48 -1.96 3.50 10.43
CA LEU A 48 -0.98 3.15 9.40
C LEU A 48 -0.52 1.71 9.53
N ASP A 49 -0.15 1.29 10.73
CA ASP A 49 0.29 -0.07 11.02
C ASP A 49 -0.80 -1.09 10.67
N THR A 50 -2.06 -0.77 10.98
CA THR A 50 -3.20 -1.61 10.63
C THR A 50 -3.39 -1.73 9.12
N GLN A 51 -3.25 -0.62 8.37
CA GLN A 51 -3.34 -0.63 6.90
C GLN A 51 -2.19 -1.42 6.26
N MET A 52 -0.96 -1.22 6.75
CA MET A 52 0.22 -1.97 6.32
C MET A 52 0.06 -3.46 6.57
N PHE A 53 -0.43 -3.83 7.75
CA PHE A 53 -0.74 -5.22 8.07
C PHE A 53 -1.82 -5.79 7.15
N GLY A 54 -2.90 -5.05 6.90
CA GLY A 54 -3.96 -5.45 5.96
C GLY A 54 -3.41 -5.78 4.57
N LEU A 55 -2.64 -4.86 3.98
CA LEU A 55 -2.01 -5.07 2.67
C LEU A 55 -1.03 -6.27 2.70
N SER A 56 -0.26 -6.43 3.79
CA SER A 56 0.66 -7.58 3.91
C SER A 56 -0.07 -8.92 3.87
N ARG A 57 -1.29 -8.99 4.44
CA ARG A 57 -2.14 -10.21 4.41
C ARG A 57 -2.72 -10.48 3.03
N GLU A 58 -3.08 -9.44 2.28
CA GLU A 58 -3.53 -9.56 0.90
C GLU A 58 -2.41 -10.04 -0.04
N ILE A 59 -1.20 -9.50 0.14
CA ILE A 59 0.01 -9.94 -0.57
C ILE A 59 0.33 -11.40 -0.24
N ASP A 60 0.34 -11.79 1.05
CA ASP A 60 0.54 -13.18 1.48
C ASP A 60 -0.48 -14.13 0.81
N PHE A 61 -1.74 -13.71 0.76
CA PHE A 61 -2.79 -14.48 0.10
C PHE A 61 -2.52 -14.65 -1.40
N ALA A 62 -2.18 -13.57 -2.12
CA ALA A 62 -1.86 -13.63 -3.54
C ALA A 62 -0.59 -14.46 -3.84
N VAL A 63 0.41 -14.40 -2.96
CA VAL A 63 1.63 -15.21 -3.04
C VAL A 63 1.30 -16.69 -2.88
N ARG A 64 0.48 -17.05 -1.89
CA ARG A 64 0.07 -18.45 -1.64
C ARG A 64 -0.78 -19.04 -2.77
N LEU A 65 -1.49 -18.20 -3.52
CA LEU A 65 -2.19 -18.60 -4.75
C LEU A 65 -1.29 -18.66 -6.00
N GLY A 66 -0.02 -18.27 -5.89
CA GLY A 66 0.91 -18.20 -7.02
C GLY A 66 0.63 -17.06 -8.00
N LEU A 67 -0.22 -16.10 -7.63
CA LEU A 67 -0.59 -14.96 -8.45
C LEU A 67 0.44 -13.82 -8.39
N VAL A 68 1.27 -13.80 -7.35
CA VAL A 68 2.37 -12.86 -7.15
C VAL A 68 3.55 -13.65 -6.58
N ASN A 69 4.79 -13.33 -6.95
CA ASN A 69 5.93 -13.97 -6.29
C ASN A 69 6.35 -13.18 -5.03
N GLU A 70 7.02 -13.84 -4.10
CA GLU A 70 7.44 -13.22 -2.83
C GLU A 70 8.28 -11.94 -3.01
N LYS A 71 9.12 -11.90 -4.06
CA LYS A 71 9.97 -10.73 -4.34
C LYS A 71 9.15 -9.52 -4.77
N GLU A 72 8.14 -9.73 -5.61
CA GLU A 72 7.19 -8.70 -6.05
C GLU A 72 6.35 -8.19 -4.88
N GLY A 73 5.82 -9.11 -4.07
CA GLY A 73 5.08 -8.76 -2.86
C GLY A 73 5.92 -7.94 -1.88
N LYS A 74 7.17 -8.35 -1.64
CA LYS A 74 8.10 -7.60 -0.80
C LYS A 74 8.43 -6.23 -1.40
N ALA A 75 8.65 -6.13 -2.70
CA ALA A 75 8.96 -4.86 -3.36
C ALA A 75 7.82 -3.84 -3.23
N LEU A 76 6.55 -4.29 -3.24
CA LEU A 76 5.38 -3.45 -2.97
C LEU A 76 5.40 -2.89 -1.55
N LEU A 77 5.61 -3.74 -0.55
CA LEU A 77 5.71 -3.31 0.86
C LEU A 77 6.88 -2.36 1.09
N ASP A 78 8.08 -2.72 0.61
CA ASP A 78 9.29 -1.91 0.74
C ASP A 78 9.11 -0.52 0.09
N ARG A 79 8.39 -0.43 -1.04
CA ARG A 79 8.06 0.84 -1.67
C ARG A 79 7.15 1.67 -0.78
N LEU A 80 6.08 1.07 -0.27
CA LEU A 80 5.11 1.75 0.57
C LEU A 80 5.78 2.27 1.85
N GLU A 81 6.57 1.46 2.54
CA GLU A 81 7.34 1.87 3.73
C GLU A 81 8.23 3.10 3.48
N ARG A 82 8.90 3.16 2.33
CA ARG A 82 9.72 4.33 1.94
C ARG A 82 8.88 5.58 1.72
N GLU A 83 7.75 5.46 1.02
CA GLU A 83 6.85 6.59 0.77
C GLU A 83 6.25 7.11 2.07
N LEU A 84 5.83 6.22 2.97
CA LEU A 84 5.34 6.55 4.31
C LEU A 84 6.40 7.27 5.14
N SER A 85 7.62 6.74 5.16
CA SER A 85 8.74 7.35 5.90
C SER A 85 9.05 8.76 5.40
N ALA A 86 9.09 8.94 4.07
CA ALA A 86 9.35 10.24 3.45
C ALA A 86 8.24 11.26 3.77
N LEU A 87 6.97 10.83 3.75
CA LEU A 87 5.83 11.65 4.14
C LEU A 87 5.94 12.07 5.61
N HIS A 88 6.21 11.13 6.51
CA HIS A 88 6.36 11.39 7.94
C HIS A 88 7.47 12.41 8.24
N GLU A 89 8.63 12.26 7.58
CA GLU A 89 9.74 13.19 7.67
C GLU A 89 9.39 14.60 7.17
N ALA A 90 8.73 14.70 6.01
CA ALA A 90 8.39 15.98 5.39
C ALA A 90 7.51 16.85 6.29
N VAL A 91 6.56 16.20 6.98
CA VAL A 91 5.68 16.87 7.92
C VAL A 91 6.37 17.25 9.23
N THR A 92 7.24 16.38 9.74
CA THR A 92 8.01 16.69 10.94
C THR A 92 8.96 17.88 10.70
N LYS A 93 9.59 17.95 9.52
CA LYS A 93 10.48 19.05 9.13
C LYS A 93 9.73 20.38 8.89
N LYS A 94 8.48 20.36 8.42
CA LYS A 94 7.66 21.58 8.20
C LYS A 94 7.33 22.33 9.49
N ARG A 95 7.35 21.69 10.65
CA ARG A 95 6.95 22.28 11.94
C ARG A 95 8.09 22.94 12.73
N VAL A 96 9.35 22.72 12.32
CA VAL A 96 10.57 23.24 12.99
C VAL A 96 11.08 24.51 12.29
N ARG A 97 10.27 25.13 11.43
CA ARG A 97 10.57 26.41 10.77
C ARG A 97 9.54 27.46 11.15
#